data_AF-A0A928WD82-F1
#
_entry.id   AF-A0A928WD82-F1
#
_cell.length_a   1.000
_cell.length_b   1.000
_cell.length_c   1.000
_cell.angle_alpha   90.00
_cell.angle_beta   90.00
_cell.angle_gamma   90.00
#
_symmetry.space_group_name_H-M   'P 1'
#
loop_
_entity.id
_entity.type
_entity.pdbx_description
1 polymer ?
#
loop_
_entity_poly.entity_id
_entity_poly.type
_entity_poly.pdbx_seq_one_letter_code
_entity_poly.pdbx_strand_id
1 'polypeptide(L)'
;MNTRISKLTLICDPGTSLSKVLYRVGRKGQLKHLTMSSEILKLDGNLVTNFKKSSEFGKPEDNAWLQTDERPRVGERRKGTREENDYSCYLVGRLAREYRASTSIRSLKYESIVPKIIAIVGAIA
;
A
#
# COMPACT_ATOMS: atom_id res chain seq x y z
N MET A 1 -24.45 -0.60 19.56
CA MET A 1 -24.41 0.22 18.33
C MET A 1 -24.55 -0.71 17.14
N ASN A 2 -25.54 -0.52 16.27
CA ASN A 2 -25.74 -1.35 15.09
C ASN A 2 -24.84 -0.80 13.98
N THR A 3 -23.64 -1.35 13.80
CA THR A 3 -22.68 -0.94 12.77
C THR A 3 -23.28 -1.28 11.40
N ARG A 4 -23.86 -0.28 10.72
CA ARG A 4 -24.26 -0.44 9.33
C ARG A 4 -23.01 -0.77 8.51
N ILE A 5 -22.91 -2.01 8.05
CA ILE A 5 -21.88 -2.43 7.11
C ILE A 5 -22.12 -1.67 5.80
N SER A 6 -21.25 -0.71 5.51
CA SER A 6 -21.29 0.03 4.25
C SER A 6 -20.65 -0.81 3.15
N LYS A 7 -21.42 -1.15 2.10
CA LYS A 7 -20.89 -1.87 0.93
C LYS A 7 -19.98 -0.95 0.11
N LEU A 8 -18.71 -1.31 -0.03
CA LEU A 8 -17.81 -0.70 -1.01
C LEU A 8 -17.91 -1.47 -2.33
N THR A 9 -18.04 -0.78 -3.45
CA THR A 9 -17.96 -1.35 -4.81
C THR A 9 -16.80 -0.68 -5.54
N LEU A 10 -15.93 -1.49 -6.13
CA LEU A 10 -14.68 -1.09 -6.75
C LEU A 10 -14.59 -1.68 -8.16
N ILE A 11 -14.12 -0.87 -9.11
CA ILE A 11 -13.66 -1.31 -10.42
C ILE A 11 -12.22 -0.83 -10.53
N CYS A 12 -11.27 -1.77 -10.62
CA CYS A 12 -9.84 -1.48 -10.57
C CYS A 12 -9.16 -1.84 -11.90
N ASP A 13 -8.41 -0.89 -12.45
CA ASP A 13 -7.40 -1.09 -13.50
C ASP A 13 -6.00 -0.86 -12.87
N PRO A 14 -5.37 -1.89 -12.26
CA PRO A 14 -4.07 -1.78 -11.62
C PRO A 14 -2.95 -1.84 -12.67
N GLY A 15 -2.82 -0.78 -13.45
CA GLY A 15 -1.81 -0.65 -14.50
C GLY A 15 -0.37 -0.62 -13.97
N THR A 16 0.58 -0.85 -14.88
CA THR A 16 2.02 -0.75 -14.59
C THR A 16 2.54 0.67 -14.48
N SER A 17 1.80 1.66 -14.98
CA SER A 17 2.18 3.08 -14.89
C SER A 17 1.28 3.85 -13.93
N LEU A 18 0.00 3.48 -13.87
CA LEU A 18 -1.00 4.15 -13.05
C LEU A 18 -2.12 3.16 -12.71
N SER A 19 -2.46 3.09 -11.43
CA SER A 19 -3.66 2.41 -10.96
C SER A 19 -4.84 3.37 -11.06
N LYS A 20 -5.91 2.96 -11.73
CA LYS A 20 -7.14 3.76 -11.87
C LYS A 20 -8.29 3.00 -11.24
N VAL A 21 -9.11 3.71 -10.48
CA VAL A 21 -10.18 3.11 -9.69
C VAL A 21 -11.44 3.94 -9.85
N LEU A 22 -12.54 3.27 -10.15
CA LEU A 22 -13.89 3.81 -9.95
C LEU A 22 -14.48 3.12 -8.72
N TYR A 23 -15.04 3.91 -7.81
CA TYR A 23 -15.56 3.36 -6.57
C TYR A 23 -16.83 4.04 -6.09
N ARG A 24 -17.59 3.32 -5.28
CA ARG A 24 -18.79 3.84 -4.61
C ARG A 24 -18.91 3.23 -3.21
N VAL A 25 -19.15 4.08 -2.22
CA VAL A 25 -19.45 3.69 -0.83
C VAL A 25 -20.96 3.71 -0.60
N GLY A 26 -21.51 2.58 -0.18
CA GLY A 26 -22.96 2.37 -0.01
C GLY A 26 -23.69 2.10 -1.33
N ARG A 27 -24.90 1.52 -1.25
CA ARG A 27 -25.70 1.14 -2.44
C ARG A 27 -26.09 2.35 -3.31
N LYS A 28 -26.30 3.51 -2.69
CA LYS A 28 -26.71 4.77 -3.35
C LYS A 28 -25.61 5.84 -3.31
N GLY A 29 -24.37 5.49 -2.99
CA GLY A 29 -23.28 6.46 -3.00
C GLY A 29 -23.04 7.04 -4.39
N GLN A 30 -22.43 8.23 -4.44
CA GLN A 30 -21.95 8.79 -5.69
C GLN A 30 -20.77 7.97 -6.22
N LEU A 31 -20.70 7.78 -7.55
CA LEU A 31 -19.51 7.24 -8.20
C LEU A 31 -18.36 8.23 -8.06
N LYS A 32 -17.23 7.77 -7.53
CA LYS A 32 -15.99 8.53 -7.38
C LYS A 32 -14.88 7.85 -8.17
N HIS A 33 -13.82 8.59 -8.43
CA HIS A 33 -12.62 8.04 -9.04
C HIS A 33 -11.39 8.34 -8.19
N LEU A 34 -10.39 7.48 -8.29
CA LEU A 34 -9.08 7.62 -7.66
C LEU A 34 -8.02 7.15 -8.64
N THR A 35 -6.88 7.84 -8.63
CA THR A 35 -5.70 7.45 -9.40
C THR A 35 -4.53 7.38 -8.45
N MET A 36 -3.78 6.29 -8.50
CA MET A 36 -2.61 6.09 -7.65
C MET A 36 -1.44 5.64 -8.53
N SER A 37 -0.25 6.16 -8.24
CA SER A 37 0.96 5.72 -8.94
C SER A 37 1.18 4.21 -8.76
N SER A 38 1.89 3.57 -9.69
CA SER A 38 1.97 2.10 -9.78
C SER A 38 3.16 1.49 -9.05
N GLU A 39 4.02 2.31 -8.45
CA GLU A 39 5.21 1.88 -7.75
C GLU A 39 4.84 1.07 -6.50
N ILE A 40 5.66 0.07 -6.21
CA ILE A 40 5.56 -0.70 -4.97
C ILE A 40 6.95 -0.90 -4.43
N LEU A 41 7.12 -0.75 -3.14
CA LEU A 41 8.37 -1.07 -2.48
C LEU A 41 8.11 -1.96 -1.29
N LYS A 42 8.70 -3.15 -1.28
CA LYS A 42 8.67 -4.04 -0.11
C LYS A 42 9.83 -3.66 0.81
N LEU A 43 9.56 -3.49 2.09
CA LEU A 43 10.53 -3.15 3.12
C LEU A 43 10.33 -4.01 4.35
N ASP A 44 11.37 -4.07 5.18
CA ASP A 44 11.28 -4.59 6.54
C ASP A 44 10.42 -3.65 7.42
N GLY A 45 9.56 -4.23 8.26
CA GLY A 45 8.68 -3.54 9.18
C GLY A 45 9.39 -2.58 10.14
N ASN A 46 10.66 -2.84 10.46
CA ASN A 46 11.42 -1.96 11.37
C ASN A 46 11.74 -0.59 10.76
N LEU A 47 11.68 -0.47 9.43
CA LEU A 47 11.83 0.81 8.72
C LEU A 47 10.53 1.65 8.78
N VAL A 48 9.40 1.07 9.20
CA VAL A 48 8.09 1.72 9.16
C VAL A 48 7.90 2.83 10.19
N THR A 49 8.59 2.74 11.32
CA THR A 49 8.55 3.75 12.38
C THR A 49 9.05 5.12 11.91
N ASN A 50 9.92 5.15 10.89
CA ASN A 50 10.38 6.39 10.27
C ASN A 50 9.36 6.99 9.28
N PHE A 51 8.49 6.18 8.67
CA PHE A 51 7.45 6.67 7.75
C PHE A 51 6.38 7.49 8.46
N LYS A 52 5.90 7.02 9.61
CA LYS A 52 4.80 7.67 10.35
C LYS A 52 5.10 9.12 10.75
N LYS A 53 6.36 9.53 10.76
CA LYS A 53 6.77 10.91 11.06
C LYS A 53 6.86 11.83 9.84
N SER A 54 6.83 11.29 8.62
CA SER A 54 7.06 12.05 7.37
C SER A 54 5.86 12.09 6.43
N SER A 55 4.83 11.29 6.65
CA SER A 55 3.74 11.05 5.68
C SER A 55 2.45 11.84 5.95
N GLU A 56 2.53 13.17 5.94
CA GLU A 56 1.34 14.03 5.82
C GLU A 56 1.33 14.72 4.45
N PHE A 57 1.36 13.94 3.37
CA PHE A 57 1.33 14.50 2.02
C PHE A 57 -0.02 14.31 1.34
N GLY A 58 -0.67 15.41 0.93
CA GLY A 58 -1.71 15.35 -0.10
C GLY A 58 -2.93 14.49 0.26
N LYS A 59 -3.32 13.59 -0.65
CA LYS A 59 -4.53 12.76 -0.51
C LYS A 59 -4.22 11.44 0.21
N PRO A 60 -5.21 10.71 0.75
CA PRO A 60 -4.99 9.42 1.41
C PRO A 60 -4.18 8.42 0.56
N GLU A 61 -4.42 8.36 -0.75
CA GLU A 61 -3.68 7.48 -1.67
C GLU A 61 -2.20 7.83 -1.85
N ASP A 62 -1.79 9.04 -1.51
CA ASP A 62 -0.39 9.47 -1.59
C ASP A 62 0.44 8.87 -0.44
N ASN A 63 -0.21 8.49 0.66
CA ASN A 63 0.42 7.96 1.88
C ASN A 63 0.16 6.46 2.06
N ALA A 64 -0.19 5.74 0.99
CA ALA A 64 -0.66 4.37 1.09
C ALA A 64 0.49 3.37 1.40
N TRP A 65 0.31 2.60 2.47
CA TRP A 65 1.19 1.49 2.82
C TRP A 65 0.38 0.34 3.45
N LEU A 66 0.97 -0.86 3.42
CA LEU A 66 0.37 -2.09 3.92
C LEU A 66 1.37 -2.79 4.84
N GLN A 67 0.94 -3.16 6.04
CA GLN A 67 1.64 -4.14 6.87
C GLN A 67 1.21 -5.55 6.47
N THR A 68 2.16 -6.47 6.37
CA THR A 68 1.90 -7.88 6.10
C THR A 68 2.64 -8.75 7.10
N ASP A 69 2.00 -9.85 7.53
CA ASP A 69 2.60 -10.82 8.44
C ASP A 69 3.65 -11.72 7.75
N GLU A 70 3.97 -11.44 6.48
CA GLU A 70 5.07 -12.11 5.78
C GLU A 70 6.38 -11.76 6.46
N ARG A 71 7.04 -12.78 7.05
CA ARG A 71 8.39 -12.64 7.58
C ARG A 71 9.39 -12.38 6.45
N PRO A 72 10.43 -11.56 6.66
CA PRO A 72 11.55 -11.41 5.75
C PRO A 72 12.13 -12.79 5.37
N ARG A 73 12.52 -12.97 4.11
CA ARG A 73 13.11 -14.25 3.66
C ARG A 73 14.43 -14.48 4.39
N VAL A 74 14.68 -15.74 4.77
CA VAL A 74 15.94 -16.18 5.38
C VAL A 74 17.09 -15.86 4.41
N GLY A 75 17.89 -14.85 4.74
CA GLY A 75 18.96 -14.31 3.89
C GLY A 75 19.04 -12.78 3.88
N GLU A 76 17.93 -12.08 4.13
CA GLU A 76 17.88 -10.61 4.28
C GLU A 76 18.06 -10.14 5.73
N ARG A 77 18.11 -11.10 6.67
CA ARG A 77 18.39 -10.84 8.08
C ARG A 77 19.78 -10.23 8.22
N ARG A 78 19.85 -8.95 8.63
CA ARG A 78 21.10 -8.39 9.16
C ARG A 78 21.50 -9.23 10.39
N LYS A 79 22.69 -9.83 10.36
CA LYS A 79 23.28 -10.51 11.53
C LYS A 79 23.29 -9.52 12.71
N GLY A 80 22.48 -9.77 13.73
CA GLY A 80 22.58 -9.07 15.03
C GLY A 80 21.28 -8.52 15.62
N THR A 81 20.20 -8.38 14.86
CA THR A 81 18.93 -7.84 15.39
C THR A 81 17.92 -8.96 15.65
N ARG A 82 17.86 -9.46 16.88
CA ARG A 82 16.66 -10.10 17.41
C ARG A 82 15.67 -8.96 17.73
N GLU A 83 14.88 -8.54 16.75
CA GLU A 83 13.77 -7.61 17.01
C GLU A 83 12.45 -8.38 16.94
N GLU A 84 11.58 -8.16 17.92
CA GLU A 84 10.34 -8.90 18.20
C GLU A 84 9.25 -8.73 17.12
N ASN A 85 9.49 -7.94 16.08
CA ASN A 85 8.51 -7.57 15.06
C ASN A 85 9.00 -7.90 13.64
N ASP A 86 9.17 -9.19 13.34
CA ASP A 86 9.61 -9.71 12.04
C ASP A 86 8.42 -9.70 11.04
N TYR A 87 7.97 -8.51 10.62
CA TYR A 87 6.94 -8.33 9.59
C TYR A 87 7.49 -7.56 8.39
N SER A 88 6.87 -7.70 7.23
CA SER A 88 7.22 -6.90 6.06
C SER A 88 6.09 -5.93 5.72
N CYS A 89 6.45 -4.83 5.07
CA CYS A 89 5.48 -3.85 4.62
C CYS A 89 5.66 -3.56 3.14
N TYR A 90 4.57 -3.09 2.51
CA TYR A 90 4.58 -2.56 1.17
C TYR A 90 4.25 -1.09 1.22
N LEU A 91 5.15 -0.24 0.73
CA LEU A 91 4.80 1.11 0.31
C LEU A 91 4.17 1.02 -1.08
N VAL A 92 3.17 1.85 -1.35
CA VAL A 92 2.48 1.86 -2.64
C VAL A 92 2.37 3.27 -3.19
N GLY A 93 2.45 3.40 -4.51
CA GLY A 93 2.22 4.64 -5.24
C GLY A 93 3.28 5.69 -4.95
N ARG A 94 2.83 6.90 -4.62
CA ARG A 94 3.72 8.06 -4.44
C ARG A 94 4.74 7.81 -3.33
N LEU A 95 4.28 7.30 -2.19
CA LEU A 95 5.15 6.96 -1.06
C LEU A 95 6.25 5.96 -1.46
N ALA A 96 5.91 4.95 -2.26
CA ALA A 96 6.89 4.01 -2.79
C ALA A 96 7.89 4.67 -3.75
N ARG A 97 7.44 5.61 -4.60
CA ARG A 97 8.30 6.33 -5.54
C ARG A 97 9.31 7.21 -4.81
N GLU A 98 8.86 7.98 -3.82
CA GLU A 98 9.72 8.88 -3.05
C GLU A 98 10.80 8.09 -2.30
N TYR A 99 10.45 6.92 -1.74
CA TYR A 99 11.43 6.08 -1.06
C TYR A 99 12.34 5.31 -2.02
N ARG A 100 11.83 4.85 -3.18
CA ARG A 100 12.61 4.14 -4.22
C ARG A 100 13.70 4.97 -4.87
N ALA A 101 13.68 6.30 -4.74
CA ALA A 101 14.84 7.13 -5.09
C ALA A 101 16.14 6.65 -4.41
N SER A 102 16.04 5.81 -3.36
CA SER A 102 17.16 5.16 -2.68
C SER A 102 17.44 3.69 -3.08
N THR A 103 16.51 2.93 -3.68
CA THR A 103 16.66 1.49 -3.97
C THR A 103 15.76 1.00 -5.12
N SER A 104 16.29 0.29 -6.13
CA SER A 104 15.51 -0.16 -7.30
C SER A 104 15.50 -1.69 -7.50
N ILE A 105 14.31 -2.30 -7.47
CA ILE A 105 14.03 -3.63 -8.06
C ILE A 105 12.67 -3.55 -8.77
N ARG A 106 12.56 -3.95 -10.04
CA ARG A 106 11.26 -4.05 -10.73
C ARG A 106 10.59 -5.37 -10.35
N SER A 107 9.38 -5.32 -9.76
CA SER A 107 8.54 -6.50 -9.51
C SER A 107 7.62 -6.81 -10.69
N LEU A 108 7.17 -8.07 -10.80
CA LEU A 108 6.25 -8.52 -11.85
C LEU A 108 4.83 -8.01 -11.58
N LYS A 109 4.00 -7.91 -12.64
CA LYS A 109 2.63 -7.37 -12.53
C LYS A 109 1.78 -8.10 -11.48
N TYR A 110 1.81 -9.44 -11.48
CA TYR A 110 1.02 -10.26 -10.56
C TYR A 110 1.49 -10.17 -9.12
N GLU A 111 2.79 -9.95 -8.88
CA GLU A 111 3.35 -9.76 -7.53
C GLU A 111 2.91 -8.43 -6.91
N SER A 112 2.52 -7.48 -7.77
CA SER A 112 2.19 -6.12 -7.38
C SER A 112 0.68 -5.88 -7.19
N ILE A 113 -0.18 -6.74 -7.74
CA ILE A 113 -1.62 -6.46 -7.85
C ILE A 113 -2.35 -6.48 -6.50
N VAL A 114 -2.05 -7.48 -5.66
CA VAL A 114 -2.66 -7.65 -4.34
C VAL A 114 -2.37 -6.46 -3.42
N PRO A 115 -1.08 -6.11 -3.17
CA PRO A 115 -0.78 -4.96 -2.30
C PRO A 115 -1.36 -3.65 -2.83
N LYS A 116 -1.43 -3.44 -4.15
CA LYS A 116 -2.09 -2.26 -4.75
C LYS A 116 -3.57 -2.17 -4.41
N ILE A 117 -4.31 -3.26 -4.61
CA ILE A 117 -5.76 -3.27 -4.38
C ILE A 117 -6.06 -3.06 -2.90
N ILE A 118 -5.31 -3.70 -2.00
CA ILE A 118 -5.50 -3.54 -0.55
C ILE A 118 -5.19 -2.09 -0.14
N ALA A 119 -4.10 -1.50 -0.64
CA ALA A 119 -3.74 -0.11 -0.39
C ALA A 119 -4.83 0.87 -0.88
N ILE A 120 -5.42 0.62 -2.06
CA ILE A 120 -6.57 1.38 -2.58
C ILE A 120 -7.76 1.30 -1.63
N VAL A 121 -8.08 0.11 -1.11
CA VAL A 121 -9.18 -0.06 -0.15
C VAL A 121 -8.91 0.76 1.11
N GLY A 122 -7.68 0.71 1.65
CA GLY A 122 -7.29 1.48 2.82
C GLY A 122 -7.34 3.00 2.60
N ALA A 123 -6.98 3.49 1.41
CA ALA A 123 -7.06 4.91 1.07
C ALA A 123 -8.51 5.43 0.91
N ILE A 124 -9.48 4.55 0.68
CA ILE A 124 -10.90 4.90 0.50
C ILE A 124 -11.69 4.85 1.82
N ALA A 125 -11.30 3.97 2.75
CA ALA A 125 -12.06 3.58 3.94
C ALA A 125 -12.03 4.61 5.07
#